data_AF-A0A2V8QLV3-F1
#
_entry.id   AF-A0A2V8QLV3-F1
#
_cell.length_a   1.000
_cell.length_b   1.000
_cell.length_c   1.000
_cell.angle_alpha   90.00
_cell.angle_beta   90.00
_cell.angle_gamma   90.00
#
_symmetry.space_group_name_H-M   'P 1'
#
loop_
_entity.id
_entity.type
_entity.pdbx_description
1 polymer ?
#
loop_
_entity_poly.entity_id
_entity_poly.type
_entity_poly.pdbx_seq_one_letter_code
_entity_poly.pdbx_strand_id
1 'polypeptide(L)'
;MAIRLVALDLDGTLLDSRGELTARNRAAIGAARAAGVSVALVTGRRFRDARPLALELGLDVPVISHNGALTKHARTLETVSAILMPVEAARAVVRVGRAHGADAL
;
A
#
# COMPACT_ATOMS: atom_id res chain seq x y z
N MET A 1 -1.61 26.62 -8.03
CA MET A 1 -0.87 25.70 -7.14
C MET A 1 -0.36 24.53 -7.96
N ALA A 2 0.90 24.13 -7.78
CA ALA A 2 1.45 22.94 -8.44
C ALA A 2 1.25 21.70 -7.56
N ILE A 3 0.91 20.56 -8.17
CA ILE A 3 0.82 19.27 -7.47
C ILE A 3 2.21 18.82 -7.04
N ARG A 4 2.36 18.37 -5.78
CA ARG A 4 3.64 17.86 -5.24
C ARG A 4 3.62 16.37 -4.90
N LEU A 5 2.45 15.79 -4.72
CA LEU A 5 2.26 14.39 -4.35
C LEU A 5 1.00 13.85 -5.01
N VAL A 6 1.09 12.63 -5.54
CA VAL A 6 -0.05 11.80 -5.94
C VAL A 6 -0.04 10.55 -5.06
N ALA A 7 -1.11 10.34 -4.31
CA ALA A 7 -1.33 9.13 -3.53
C ALA A 7 -2.27 8.21 -4.32
N LEU A 8 -1.86 6.95 -4.53
CA LEU A 8 -2.58 5.99 -5.36
C LEU A 8 -2.94 4.75 -4.55
N ASP A 9 -4.22 4.41 -4.56
CA ASP A 9 -4.65 3.06 -4.22
C ASP A 9 -4.30 2.07 -5.34
N LEU A 10 -4.30 0.78 -5.01
CA LEU A 10 -3.91 -0.31 -5.91
C LEU A 10 -5.11 -0.95 -6.60
N ASP A 11 -5.89 -1.71 -5.85
CA ASP A 11 -6.93 -2.60 -6.39
C ASP A 11 -8.13 -1.80 -6.90
N GLY A 12 -8.44 -1.92 -8.19
CA GLY A 12 -9.52 -1.14 -8.82
C GLY A 12 -9.18 0.34 -9.05
N THR A 13 -7.94 0.76 -8.76
CA THR A 13 -7.45 2.13 -8.98
C THR A 13 -6.23 2.15 -9.91
N LEU A 14 -5.05 1.77 -9.41
CA LEU A 14 -3.83 1.72 -10.21
C LEU A 14 -3.76 0.45 -11.07
N LEU A 15 -4.21 -0.67 -10.51
CA LEU A 15 -4.21 -1.96 -11.16
C LEU A 15 -5.52 -2.18 -11.91
N ASP A 16 -5.44 -2.86 -13.05
CA ASP A 16 -6.63 -3.24 -13.81
C ASP A 16 -7.44 -4.34 -13.08
N SER A 17 -8.55 -4.77 -13.68
CA SER A 17 -9.41 -5.83 -13.12
C SER A 17 -8.73 -7.19 -12.96
N ARG A 18 -7.55 -7.38 -13.55
CA ARG A 18 -6.73 -8.60 -13.42
C ARG A 18 -5.60 -8.42 -12.40
N GLY A 19 -5.54 -7.26 -11.73
CA GLY A 19 -4.49 -6.93 -10.77
C GLY A 19 -3.17 -6.55 -11.44
N GLU A 20 -3.18 -6.18 -12.72
CA GLU A 20 -1.97 -5.86 -13.49
C GLU A 20 -1.75 -4.34 -13.61
N LEU A 21 -0.49 -3.93 -13.58
CA LEU A 21 -0.10 -2.57 -13.87
C LEU A 21 -0.02 -2.36 -15.39
N THR A 22 -0.96 -1.57 -15.94
CA THR A 22 -0.99 -1.28 -17.39
C THR A 22 0.19 -0.42 -17.83
N ALA A 23 0.60 -0.55 -19.10
CA ALA A 23 1.65 0.26 -19.69
C ALA A 23 1.33 1.77 -19.63
N ARG A 24 0.05 2.13 -19.82
CA ARG A 24 -0.44 3.50 -19.70
C ARG A 24 -0.23 4.06 -18.29
N ASN A 25 -0.61 3.31 -17.26
CA ASN A 25 -0.48 3.76 -15.88
C ASN A 25 0.99 3.86 -15.46
N ARG A 26 1.84 2.91 -15.91
CA ARG A 26 3.29 3.00 -15.72
C ARG A 26 3.87 4.26 -16.33
N ALA A 27 3.50 4.58 -17.57
CA ALA A 27 3.97 5.78 -18.26
C ALA A 27 3.52 7.06 -17.54
N ALA A 28 2.27 7.10 -17.06
CA ALA A 28 1.73 8.24 -16.31
C ALA A 28 2.48 8.47 -14.98
N ILE A 29 2.80 7.39 -14.25
CA ILE A 29 3.62 7.48 -13.04
C ILE A 29 5.02 8.01 -13.37
N GLY A 30 5.64 7.50 -14.44
CA GLY A 30 6.94 7.98 -14.91
C GLY A 30 6.92 9.48 -15.25
N ALA A 31 5.88 9.94 -15.96
CA ALA A 31 5.72 11.35 -16.31
C ALA A 31 5.54 12.25 -15.08
N ALA A 32 4.72 11.82 -14.11
CA ALA A 32 4.54 12.55 -12.85
C ALA A 32 5.88 12.71 -12.10
N ARG A 33 6.65 11.62 -12.00
CA ARG A 33 7.97 11.63 -11.36
C ARG A 33 8.97 12.53 -12.09
N ALA A 34 8.99 12.48 -13.43
CA ALA A 34 9.84 13.35 -14.24
C ALA A 34 9.50 14.84 -14.07
N ALA A 35 8.24 15.16 -13.76
CA ALA A 35 7.79 16.51 -13.43
C ALA A 35 8.07 16.92 -11.97
N GLY A 36 8.79 16.12 -11.19
CA GLY A 36 9.11 16.39 -9.78
C GLY A 36 7.97 16.07 -8.80
N VAL A 37 6.91 15.38 -9.26
CA VAL A 37 5.79 14.98 -8.41
C VAL A 37 6.13 13.64 -7.74
N SER A 38 6.02 13.59 -6.41
CA SER A 38 6.16 12.34 -5.68
C SER A 38 4.95 11.44 -5.90
N VAL A 39 5.16 10.12 -6.03
CA VAL A 39 4.07 9.15 -6.18
C VAL A 39 4.15 8.14 -5.04
N ALA A 40 3.11 8.07 -4.21
CA ALA A 40 3.02 7.17 -3.07
C ALA A 40 1.94 6.10 -3.29
N LEU A 41 2.23 4.86 -2.90
CA LEU A 41 1.22 3.79 -2.84
C LEU A 41 0.54 3.81 -1.46
N VAL A 42 -0.79 3.82 -1.46
CA VAL A 42 -1.63 3.88 -0.26
C VAL A 42 -2.70 2.82 -0.38
N THR A 43 -2.55 1.71 0.35
CA THR A 43 -3.34 0.50 0.06
C THR A 43 -3.74 -0.30 1.31
N GLY A 44 -4.84 -1.03 1.19
CA GLY A 44 -5.25 -2.07 2.14
C GLY A 44 -4.37 -3.31 2.14
N ARG A 45 -3.61 -3.55 1.05
CA ARG A 45 -2.71 -4.70 0.95
C ARG A 45 -1.66 -4.71 2.07
N ARG A 46 -1.18 -5.91 2.41
CA ARG A 46 -0.05 -6.07 3.33
C ARG A 46 1.21 -5.49 2.69
N PHE A 47 2.13 -4.98 3.49
CA PHE A 47 3.37 -4.38 2.98
C PHE A 47 4.13 -5.31 2.02
N ARG A 48 4.22 -6.61 2.35
CA ARG A 48 4.89 -7.61 1.52
C ARG A 48 4.28 -7.77 0.12
N ASP A 49 2.97 -7.53 -0.01
CA ASP A 49 2.22 -7.72 -1.26
C ASP A 49 2.26 -6.43 -2.12
N ALA A 50 2.38 -5.25 -1.49
CA ALA A 50 2.50 -3.96 -2.19
C ALA A 50 3.96 -3.60 -2.55
N ARG A 51 4.94 -4.09 -1.77
CA ARG A 51 6.36 -3.78 -1.93
C ARG A 51 6.94 -4.08 -3.32
N PRO A 52 6.67 -5.24 -3.97
CA PRO A 52 7.21 -5.52 -5.29
C PRO A 52 6.87 -4.44 -6.31
N LEU A 53 5.61 -3.97 -6.30
CA LEU A 53 5.15 -2.92 -7.22
C LEU A 53 5.84 -1.57 -6.94
N ALA A 54 6.04 -1.21 -5.66
CA ALA A 54 6.78 0.01 -5.31
C ALA A 54 8.23 -0.02 -5.81
N LEU A 55 8.89 -1.19 -5.71
CA LEU A 55 10.24 -1.39 -6.21
C LEU A 55 10.30 -1.35 -7.73
N GLU A 56 9.36 -2.02 -8.40
CA GLU A 56 9.23 -2.07 -9.86
C GLU A 56 8.99 -0.68 -10.47
N LEU A 57 8.16 0.14 -9.82
CA LEU A 57 7.91 1.53 -10.20
C LEU A 57 9.06 2.47 -9.78
N GLY A 58 10.05 1.97 -9.04
CA GLY A 58 11.21 2.71 -8.56
C GLY A 58 10.85 3.85 -7.61
N LEU A 59 9.79 3.71 -6.81
CA LEU A 59 9.32 4.76 -5.89
C LEU A 59 10.27 4.92 -4.69
N ASP A 60 10.57 6.17 -4.33
CA ASP A 60 11.48 6.51 -3.22
C ASP A 60 10.75 6.89 -1.93
N VAL A 61 9.46 7.20 -2.03
CA VAL A 61 8.60 7.48 -0.87
C VAL A 61 8.17 6.18 -0.17
N PRO A 62 7.89 6.22 1.15
CA PRO A 62 7.37 5.07 1.87
C PRO A 62 6.05 4.55 1.28
N VAL A 63 5.83 3.23 1.41
CA VAL A 63 4.54 2.61 1.11
C VAL A 63 3.66 2.70 2.34
N ILE A 64 2.43 3.19 2.15
CA ILE A 64 1.39 3.19 3.17
C ILE A 64 0.53 1.95 2.93
N SER A 65 0.57 1.00 3.87
CA SER A 65 0.00 -0.35 3.73
C SER A 65 -0.88 -0.71 4.93
N HIS A 66 -1.56 -1.85 4.87
CA HIS A 66 -2.48 -2.31 5.92
C HIS A 66 -3.57 -1.26 6.25
N ASN A 67 -4.16 -0.65 5.22
CA ASN A 67 -5.15 0.43 5.35
C ASN A 67 -4.59 1.65 6.12
N GLY A 68 -3.28 1.90 6.02
CA GLY A 68 -2.62 3.01 6.71
C GLY A 68 -1.97 2.66 8.05
N ALA A 69 -2.15 1.45 8.55
CA ALA A 69 -1.56 1.03 9.82
C ALA A 69 -0.02 0.90 9.79
N LEU A 70 0.59 0.80 8.61
CA LEU A 70 2.04 0.69 8.45
C LEU A 70 2.57 1.56 7.30
N THR A 71 3.48 2.48 7.63
CA THR A 71 4.25 3.29 6.68
C THR A 71 5.69 2.84 6.69
N LYS A 72 6.19 2.31 5.57
CA LYS A 72 7.51 1.65 5.53
C LYS A 72 8.21 1.84 4.18
N HIS A 73 9.51 2.11 4.19
CA HIS A 73 10.31 2.24 2.98
C HIS A 73 10.47 0.88 2.28
N ALA A 74 10.17 0.83 0.98
CA ALA A 74 10.24 -0.41 0.20
C ALA A 74 11.68 -0.96 0.09
N ARG A 75 12.68 -0.09 -0.08
CA ARG A 75 14.09 -0.49 -0.24
C ARG A 75 14.77 -0.78 1.09
N THR A 76 14.84 0.21 1.98
CA THR A 76 15.59 0.12 3.25
C THR A 76 14.88 -0.70 4.32
N LEU A 77 13.57 -0.95 4.16
CA LEU A 77 12.72 -1.56 5.17
C LEU A 77 12.64 -0.76 6.48
N GLU A 78 13.03 0.52 6.45
CA GLU A 78 12.84 1.42 7.57
C GLU A 78 11.33 1.69 7.77
N THR A 79 10.86 1.50 9.00
CA THR A 79 9.49 1.82 9.38
C THR A 79 9.42 3.28 9.81
N VAL A 80 8.61 4.05 9.09
CA VAL A 80 8.34 5.45 9.43
C VAL A 80 7.27 5.55 10.51
N SER A 81 6.21 4.76 10.40
CA SER A 81 5.15 4.70 11.41
C SER A 81 4.44 3.35 11.41
N ALA A 82 3.97 2.95 12.59
CA ALA A 82 3.12 1.78 12.77
C ALA A 82 2.07 2.08 13.84
N ILE A 83 0.80 1.82 13.54
CA ILE A 83 -0.32 1.92 14.47
C ILE A 83 -0.92 0.52 14.56
N LEU A 84 -0.50 -0.21 15.61
CA LEU A 84 -0.87 -1.60 15.77
C LEU A 84 -2.16 -1.74 16.60
N MET A 85 -2.95 -2.75 16.27
CA MET A 85 -4.09 -3.14 17.11
C MET A 85 -3.58 -3.71 18.44
N PRO A 86 -4.15 -3.29 19.59
CA PRO A 86 -3.86 -3.93 20.87
C PRO A 86 -4.12 -5.43 20.81
N VAL A 87 -3.27 -6.22 21.48
CA VAL A 87 -3.35 -7.69 21.43
C VAL A 87 -4.68 -8.19 21.95
N GLU A 88 -5.26 -7.53 22.94
CA GLU A 88 -6.55 -7.84 23.53
C GLU A 88 -7.68 -7.67 22.51
N ALA A 89 -7.66 -6.58 21.75
CA ALA A 89 -8.62 -6.33 20.67
C ALA A 89 -8.47 -7.36 19.55
N ALA A 90 -7.24 -7.67 19.15
CA ALA A 90 -6.98 -8.71 18.13
C ALA A 90 -7.51 -10.08 18.58
N ARG A 91 -7.27 -10.47 19.84
CA ARG A 91 -7.81 -11.71 20.43
C ARG A 91 -9.33 -11.71 20.49
N ALA A 92 -9.95 -10.58 20.79
CA ALA A 92 -11.41 -10.44 20.80
C ALA A 92 -12.00 -10.65 19.39
N VAL A 93 -11.42 -10.01 18.37
CA VAL A 93 -11.82 -10.17 16.96
C VAL A 93 -11.71 -11.63 16.52
N VAL A 94 -10.58 -12.29 16.80
CA VAL A 94 -10.40 -13.72 16.46
C VAL A 94 -11.44 -14.60 17.14
N ARG A 95 -11.75 -14.34 18.42
CA ARG A 95 -12.75 -15.12 19.17
C ARG A 95 -14.14 -14.96 18.59
N VAL A 96 -14.55 -13.72 18.29
CA VAL A 96 -15.85 -13.42 17.68
C VAL A 96 -15.94 -14.05 16.29
N GLY A 97 -14.89 -13.93 15.48
CA GLY A 97 -14.83 -14.54 14.14
C GLY A 97 -15.05 -16.05 14.20
N ARG A 98 -14.29 -16.75 15.05
CA ARG A 98 -14.44 -18.21 15.23
C ARG A 98 -15.83 -18.62 15.69
N ALA A 99 -16.44 -17.85 16.59
CA ALA A 99 -17.81 -18.10 17.03
C ALA A 99 -18.85 -18.00 15.90
N HIS A 100 -18.53 -17.28 14.82
CA HIS A 100 -19.36 -17.15 13.62
C HIS A 100 -18.84 -17.97 12.43
N GLY A 101 -17.95 -18.94 12.67
CA GLY A 101 -17.41 -19.83 11.63
C GLY A 101 -16.35 -19.20 10.72
N ALA A 102 -15.81 -18.03 11.06
CA ALA A 102 -14.68 -17.46 10.33
C ALA A 102 -13.37 -18.19 10.69
N ASP A 103 -12.59 -18.55 9.68
CA ASP A 103 -11.20 -18.97 9.83
C ASP A 103 -10.27 -17.80 9.50
N ALA A 104 -9.29 -17.56 10.36
CA ALA A 104 -8.32 -16.49 10.21
C ALA A 104 -7.06 -16.94 9.46
N LEU A 105 -7.05 -18.19 8.97
CA LEU A 105 -5.98 -18.81 8.20
C LEU A 105 -6.44 -19.15 6.78
#